data_AF-A0A1F6R608-F1
#
_entry.id   AF-A0A1F6R608-F1
#
_cell.length_a   1.000
_cell.length_b   1.000
_cell.length_c   1.000
_cell.angle_alpha   90.00
_cell.angle_beta   90.00
_cell.angle_gamma   90.00
#
_symmetry.space_group_name_H-M   'P 1'
#
loop_
_entity.id
_entity.type
_entity.pdbx_description
1 polymer ?
#
loop_
_entity_poly.entity_id
_entity_poly.type
_entity_poly.pdbx_seq_one_letter_code
_entity_poly.pdbx_strand_id
1 'polypeptide(L)'
;MGAFLFLLLFLVLDVGINLLTKNTVKFLGFDFLFFASWLAGVKYGLWPAILISLLLLAEHTIFFLGKGRFILLSFPAQLIAVLMGHYLGVGYFTISLVAYQVANLSLMMLVNAFGPGFVLFLAFNTIFNLILFRVYSLFSG
;
A
#
# COMPACT_ATOMS: atom_id res chain seq x y z
N MET A 1 9.33 17.46 -5.19
CA MET A 1 10.00 16.52 -4.26
C MET A 1 10.62 15.39 -5.07
N GLY A 2 11.92 15.11 -4.90
CA GLY A 2 12.59 14.00 -5.60
C GLY A 2 12.13 12.62 -5.09
N ALA A 3 12.26 11.57 -5.89
CA ALA A 3 11.81 10.20 -5.55
C ALA A 3 12.43 9.67 -4.24
N PHE A 4 13.68 10.06 -3.94
CA PHE A 4 14.35 9.70 -2.69
C PHE A 4 13.69 10.33 -1.45
N LEU A 5 13.38 11.63 -1.52
CA LEU A 5 12.68 12.32 -0.43
C LEU A 5 11.24 11.80 -0.25
N PHE A 6 10.59 11.44 -1.35
CA PHE A 6 9.28 10.78 -1.33
C PHE A 6 9.34 9.44 -0.59
N LEU A 7 10.30 8.59 -0.97
CA LEU A 7 10.52 7.30 -0.32
C LEU A 7 10.78 7.46 1.17
N LEU A 8 11.68 8.38 1.56
CA LEU A 8 11.99 8.65 2.97
C LEU A 8 10.77 9.11 3.76
N LEU A 9 9.96 10.02 3.19
CA LEU A 9 8.74 10.49 3.83
C LEU A 9 7.78 9.32 4.11
N PHE A 10 7.51 8.50 3.09
CA PHE A 10 6.60 7.37 3.23
C PHE A 10 7.16 6.31 4.17
N LEU A 11 8.45 5.98 4.11
CA LEU A 11 9.08 5.08 5.07
C LEU A 11 8.95 5.58 6.51
N VAL A 12 9.18 6.87 6.77
CA VAL A 12 9.07 7.43 8.13
C VAL A 12 7.62 7.40 8.61
N LEU A 13 6.67 7.76 7.75
CA LEU A 13 5.23 7.71 8.08
C LEU A 13 4.78 6.28 8.36
N ASP A 14 5.22 5.34 7.52
CA ASP A 14 4.86 3.93 7.60
C ASP A 14 5.43 3.27 8.85
N VAL A 15 6.73 3.47 9.12
CA VAL A 15 7.38 3.08 10.38
C VAL A 15 6.67 3.71 11.58
N GLY A 16 6.31 5.00 11.51
CA GLY A 16 5.60 5.71 12.55
C GLY A 16 4.25 5.08 12.88
N ILE A 17 3.44 4.78 11.85
CA ILE A 17 2.16 4.09 12.01
C ILE A 17 2.37 2.68 12.57
N ASN A 18 3.33 1.92 12.04
CA ASN A 18 3.66 0.57 12.50
C ASN A 18 4.09 0.55 13.97
N LEU A 19 4.85 1.54 14.43
CA LEU A 19 5.27 1.68 15.83
C LEU A 19 4.10 2.08 16.75
N LEU A 20 3.27 3.04 16.33
CA LEU A 20 2.10 3.49 17.10
C LEU A 20 1.04 2.39 17.24
N THR A 21 0.89 1.54 16.23
CA THR A 21 -0.11 0.48 16.20
C THR A 21 0.39 -0.85 16.76
N LYS A 22 1.69 -0.96 17.07
CA LYS A 22 2.37 -2.18 17.54
C LYS A 22 1.68 -2.89 18.71
N ASN A 23 1.12 -2.12 19.64
CA ASN A 23 0.43 -2.64 20.84
C ASN A 23 -1.10 -2.62 20.71
N THR A 24 -1.65 -1.76 19.85
CA THR A 24 -3.08 -1.45 19.90
C THR A 24 -3.87 -2.25 18.89
N VAL A 25 -3.37 -2.51 17.66
CA VAL A 25 -4.08 -3.40 16.73
C VAL A 25 -3.18 -4.08 15.72
N LYS A 26 -3.04 -5.41 15.84
CA LYS A 26 -2.32 -6.31 14.92
C LYS A 26 -2.89 -6.40 13.48
N PHE A 27 -3.90 -5.61 13.12
CA PHE A 27 -4.78 -5.88 11.97
C PHE A 27 -5.60 -4.67 11.44
N LEU A 28 -5.25 -3.42 11.77
CA LEU A 28 -6.10 -2.29 11.37
C LEU A 28 -6.02 -1.89 9.89
N GLY A 29 -5.21 -2.53 9.05
CA GLY A 29 -5.16 -2.20 7.62
C GLY A 29 -4.63 -0.80 7.29
N PHE A 30 -4.09 -0.09 8.28
CA PHE A 30 -3.40 1.19 8.06
C PHE A 30 -1.98 0.93 7.57
N ASP A 31 -1.85 0.78 6.25
CA ASP A 31 -0.56 0.70 5.57
C ASP A 31 -0.51 1.68 4.39
N PHE A 32 0.69 2.17 4.09
CA PHE A 32 0.92 3.02 2.93
C PHE A 32 1.26 2.23 1.67
N LEU A 33 1.19 0.89 1.72
CA LEU A 33 1.63 0.03 0.64
C LEU A 33 0.93 0.38 -0.68
N PHE A 34 -0.41 0.50 -0.67
CA PHE A 34 -1.14 0.94 -1.86
C PHE A 34 -0.83 2.40 -2.22
N PHE A 35 -1.12 3.35 -1.32
CA PHE A 35 -1.08 4.77 -1.65
C PHE A 35 0.30 5.23 -2.13
N ALA A 36 1.37 4.79 -1.45
CA ALA A 36 2.73 5.18 -1.79
C ALA A 36 3.16 4.57 -3.13
N SER A 37 2.86 3.28 -3.37
CA SER A 37 3.15 2.60 -4.63
C SER A 37 2.40 3.23 -5.81
N TRP A 38 1.11 3.49 -5.63
CA TRP A 38 0.27 4.15 -6.63
C TRP A 38 0.75 5.57 -6.94
N LEU A 39 0.97 6.39 -5.90
CA LEU A 39 1.41 7.77 -6.06
C LEU A 39 2.82 7.86 -6.65
N ALA A 40 3.69 6.90 -6.34
CA ALA A 40 5.00 6.80 -6.98
C ALA A 40 4.86 6.49 -8.48
N GLY A 41 3.96 5.59 -8.87
CA GLY A 41 3.64 5.30 -10.27
C GLY A 41 3.16 6.54 -11.02
N VAL A 42 2.31 7.35 -10.37
CA VAL A 42 1.81 8.63 -10.90
C VAL A 42 2.93 9.67 -11.09
N LYS A 43 3.90 9.75 -10.16
CA LYS A 43 4.83 10.90 -10.07
C LYS A 43 6.23 10.65 -10.62
N TYR A 44 6.73 9.41 -10.59
CA TYR A 44 8.15 9.12 -10.83
C TYR A 44 8.40 8.06 -11.92
N GLY A 45 7.34 7.52 -12.53
CA GLY A 45 7.42 6.48 -13.55
C GLY A 45 7.61 5.07 -12.98
N LEU A 46 7.61 4.07 -13.87
CA LEU A 46 7.55 2.65 -13.49
C LEU A 46 8.74 2.19 -12.62
N TRP A 47 9.98 2.40 -13.08
CA TRP A 47 11.16 1.85 -12.40
C TRP A 47 11.35 2.40 -10.97
N PRO A 48 11.29 3.73 -10.74
CA PRO A 48 11.37 4.26 -9.39
C PRO A 48 10.21 3.81 -8.50
N ALA A 49 8.99 3.70 -9.05
CA ALA A 49 7.82 3.25 -8.29
C ALA A 49 7.94 1.79 -7.84
N ILE A 50 8.41 0.89 -8.71
CA ILE A 50 8.65 -0.52 -8.34
C ILE A 50 9.69 -0.61 -7.22
N LEU A 51 10.77 0.17 -7.30
CA LEU A 51 11.79 0.20 -6.23
C LEU A 51 11.21 0.69 -4.90
N ILE A 52 10.38 1.74 -4.93
CA ILE A 52 9.71 2.25 -3.72
C ILE A 52 8.78 1.16 -3.13
N SER A 53 7.99 0.50 -3.96
CA SER A 53 7.11 -0.60 -3.53
C SER A 53 7.88 -1.77 -2.92
N LEU A 54 9.01 -2.17 -3.50
CA LEU A 54 9.86 -3.23 -2.97
C LEU A 54 10.43 -2.86 -1.60
N LEU A 55 10.87 -1.61 -1.43
CA LEU A 55 11.45 -1.15 -0.17
C LEU A 55 10.40 -1.07 0.94
N LEU A 56 9.20 -0.57 0.66
CA LEU A 56 8.08 -0.57 1.61
C LEU A 56 7.67 -2.00 1.99
N LEU A 57 7.66 -2.92 1.03
CA LEU A 57 7.35 -4.32 1.29
C LEU A 57 8.40 -5.02 2.15
N ALA A 58 9.68 -4.70 1.90
CA ALA A 58 10.80 -5.19 2.71
C ALA A 58 10.73 -4.64 4.14
N GLU A 59 10.41 -3.36 4.31
CA GLU A 59 10.18 -2.73 5.63
C GLU A 59 9.10 -3.50 6.39
N HIS A 60 7.93 -3.71 5.79
CA HIS A 60 6.82 -4.42 6.44
C HIS A 60 7.19 -5.86 6.81
N THR A 61 7.96 -6.52 5.95
CA THR A 61 8.45 -7.88 6.20
C THR A 61 9.37 -7.92 7.43
N ILE A 62 10.24 -6.90 7.59
CA ILE A 62 11.16 -6.78 8.73
C ILE A 62 10.40 -6.48 10.03
N PHE A 63 9.41 -5.59 9.98
CA PHE A 63 8.60 -5.27 11.17
C PHE A 63 7.70 -6.43 11.61
N PHE A 64 7.28 -7.29 10.69
CA PHE A 64 6.36 -8.40 10.94
C PHE A 64 6.94 -9.75 10.48
N LEU A 65 8.12 -10.12 10.99
CA LEU A 65 8.84 -11.36 10.62
C LEU A 65 7.96 -12.63 10.62
N GLY A 66 7.03 -12.76 11.58
CA GLY A 66 6.11 -13.90 11.66
C GLY A 66 5.07 -13.98 10.53
N LYS A 67 4.84 -12.88 9.81
CA LYS A 67 3.91 -12.78 8.66
C LYS A 67 4.64 -12.47 7.34
N GLY A 68 5.98 -12.41 7.34
CA GLY A 68 6.77 -11.95 6.20
C GLY A 68 6.48 -12.67 4.88
N ARG A 69 6.21 -13.98 4.93
CA ARG A 69 5.82 -14.75 3.73
C ARG A 69 4.56 -14.22 3.07
N PHE A 70 3.54 -13.87 3.86
CA PHE A 70 2.27 -13.33 3.34
C PHE A 70 2.42 -11.89 2.84
N ILE A 71 3.28 -11.10 3.49
CA ILE A 71 3.58 -9.73 3.08
C ILE A 71 4.27 -9.75 1.72
N LEU A 72 5.34 -10.54 1.55
CA LEU A 72 6.05 -10.65 0.28
C LEU A 72 5.15 -11.14 -0.87
N LEU A 73 4.19 -12.01 -0.57
CA LEU A 73 3.20 -12.47 -1.55
C LEU A 73 2.24 -11.38 -2.04
N SER A 74 2.16 -10.24 -1.36
CA SER A 74 1.38 -9.08 -1.82
C SER A 74 2.12 -8.22 -2.87
N PHE A 75 3.36 -8.56 -3.22
CA PHE A 75 4.12 -7.85 -4.26
C PHE A 75 3.35 -7.70 -5.60
N PRO A 76 2.65 -8.73 -6.13
CA PRO A 76 1.87 -8.57 -7.35
C PRO A 76 0.75 -7.52 -7.22
N ALA A 77 0.14 -7.39 -6.03
CA ALA A 77 -0.82 -6.33 -5.77
C ALA A 77 -0.14 -4.95 -5.78
N GLN A 78 1.06 -4.83 -5.19
CA GLN A 78 1.83 -3.57 -5.26
C GLN A 78 2.16 -3.18 -6.70
N LEU A 79 2.52 -4.16 -7.54
CA LEU A 79 2.78 -3.92 -8.94
C LEU A 79 1.52 -3.42 -9.67
N ILE A 80 0.34 -3.96 -9.36
CA ILE A 80 -0.93 -3.45 -9.88
C ILE A 80 -1.15 -1.99 -9.45
N ALA A 81 -0.87 -1.64 -8.19
CA ALA A 81 -0.99 -0.25 -7.74
C ALA A 81 -0.07 0.69 -8.54
N VAL A 82 1.19 0.30 -8.76
CA VAL A 82 2.16 1.04 -9.57
C VAL A 82 1.68 1.19 -11.01
N LEU A 83 1.27 0.09 -11.66
CA LEU A 83 0.85 0.09 -13.06
C LEU A 83 -0.40 0.96 -13.25
N MET A 84 -1.38 0.84 -12.36
CA MET A 84 -2.61 1.63 -12.43
C MET A 84 -2.32 3.12 -12.20
N GLY A 85 -1.44 3.45 -11.24
CA GLY A 85 -0.99 4.82 -11.03
C GLY A 85 -0.23 5.40 -12.23
N HIS A 86 0.63 4.60 -12.87
CA HIS A 86 1.41 5.03 -14.02
C HIS A 86 0.56 5.25 -15.28
N TYR A 87 -0.32 4.31 -15.62
CA TYR A 87 -1.06 4.34 -16.88
C TYR A 87 -2.37 5.11 -16.81
N LEU A 88 -3.08 5.09 -15.68
CA LEU A 88 -4.37 5.76 -15.55
C LEU A 88 -4.23 7.14 -14.88
N GLY A 89 -3.21 7.33 -14.06
CA GLY A 89 -2.99 8.61 -13.36
C GLY A 89 -4.00 8.89 -12.25
N VAL A 90 -4.04 10.16 -11.82
CA VAL A 90 -4.75 10.62 -10.60
C VAL A 90 -6.27 10.43 -10.69
N GLY A 91 -6.86 10.63 -11.87
CA GLY A 91 -8.32 10.60 -12.06
C GLY A 91 -8.98 9.25 -11.83
N TYR A 92 -8.21 8.16 -11.81
CA TYR A 92 -8.70 6.79 -11.70
C TYR A 92 -8.27 6.12 -10.38
N PHE A 93 -8.05 6.91 -9.32
CA PHE A 93 -7.66 6.40 -8.00
C PHE A 93 -8.59 5.28 -7.50
N THR A 94 -9.91 5.49 -7.53
CA THR A 94 -10.88 4.52 -7.02
C THR A 94 -10.81 3.19 -7.77
N ILE A 95 -10.67 3.24 -9.11
CA ILE A 95 -10.54 2.03 -9.93
C ILE A 95 -9.22 1.32 -9.61
N SER A 96 -8.13 2.08 -9.44
CA SER A 96 -6.81 1.56 -9.04
C SER A 96 -6.88 0.84 -7.69
N LEU A 97 -7.59 1.43 -6.72
CA LEU A 97 -7.78 0.86 -5.39
C LEU A 97 -8.60 -0.43 -5.45
N VAL A 98 -9.70 -0.45 -6.20
CA VAL A 98 -10.51 -1.67 -6.37
C VAL A 98 -9.69 -2.79 -7.00
N ALA A 99 -8.92 -2.50 -8.05
CA ALA A 99 -8.06 -3.50 -8.69
C ALA A 99 -7.00 -4.06 -7.73
N TYR A 100 -6.39 -3.20 -6.92
CA TYR A 100 -5.46 -3.59 -5.87
C TYR A 100 -6.12 -4.52 -4.82
N GLN A 101 -7.32 -4.18 -4.34
CA GLN A 101 -8.00 -5.01 -3.36
C GLN A 101 -8.42 -6.37 -3.92
N VAL A 102 -8.88 -6.42 -5.17
CA VAL A 102 -9.21 -7.68 -5.85
C VAL A 102 -7.97 -8.57 -5.97
N ALA A 103 -6.81 -7.99 -6.31
CA ALA A 103 -5.55 -8.73 -6.37
C ALA A 103 -5.14 -9.29 -5.00
N ASN A 104 -5.18 -8.46 -3.95
CA ASN A 104 -4.88 -8.90 -2.58
C ASN A 104 -5.84 -9.99 -2.11
N LEU A 105 -7.13 -9.84 -2.37
CA LEU A 105 -8.13 -10.84 -2.03
C LEU A 105 -7.83 -12.17 -2.73
N SER A 106 -7.57 -12.13 -4.02
CA SER A 106 -7.26 -13.33 -4.81
C SER A 106 -6.02 -14.04 -4.30
N LEU A 107 -4.95 -13.28 -4.00
CA LEU A 107 -3.71 -13.82 -3.44
C LEU A 107 -3.94 -14.48 -2.07
N MET A 108 -4.72 -13.85 -1.19
CA MET A 108 -5.01 -14.42 0.13
C MET A 108 -5.92 -15.64 0.08
N MET A 109 -6.83 -15.71 -0.89
CA MET A 109 -7.62 -16.91 -1.14
C MET A 109 -6.74 -18.07 -1.63
N LEU A 110 -5.79 -17.82 -2.54
CA LEU A 110 -4.89 -18.85 -3.07
C LEU A 110 -4.02 -19.52 -2.00
N VAL A 111 -3.68 -18.79 -0.94
CA VAL A 111 -2.82 -19.28 0.15
C VAL A 111 -3.62 -19.71 1.39
N ASN A 112 -4.95 -19.81 1.28
CA ASN A 112 -5.85 -20.15 2.38
C ASN A 112 -5.70 -19.24 3.62
N ALA A 113 -5.32 -17.98 3.42
CA ALA A 113 -5.21 -16.96 4.47
C ALA A 113 -6.46 -16.07 4.56
N PHE A 114 -7.55 -16.47 3.89
CA PHE A 114 -8.81 -15.74 3.91
C PHE A 114 -9.57 -15.97 5.23
N GLY A 115 -10.07 -14.89 5.83
CA GLY A 115 -10.87 -14.95 7.06
C GLY A 115 -11.44 -13.58 7.46
N PRO A 116 -12.29 -13.52 8.49
CA PRO A 116 -12.98 -12.29 8.90
C PRO A 116 -12.00 -11.17 9.29
N GLY A 117 -10.86 -11.51 9.90
CA GLY A 117 -9.80 -10.53 10.20
C GLY A 117 -9.19 -9.90 8.95
N PHE A 118 -9.08 -10.66 7.85
CA PHE A 118 -8.59 -10.13 6.58
C PHE A 118 -9.63 -9.24 5.88
N VAL A 119 -10.93 -9.57 5.98
CA VAL A 119 -12.01 -8.70 5.47
C VAL A 119 -12.02 -7.36 6.20
N LEU A 120 -11.89 -7.37 7.53
CA LEU A 120 -11.78 -6.14 8.32
C LEU A 120 -10.54 -5.33 7.91
N PHE A 121 -9.39 -5.99 7.76
CA PHE A 121 -8.17 -5.36 7.28
C PHE A 121 -8.40 -4.66 5.92
N LEU A 122 -9.00 -5.33 4.94
CA LEU A 122 -9.30 -4.74 3.63
C LEU A 122 -10.24 -3.53 3.73
N ALA A 123 -11.27 -3.60 4.57
CA ALA A 123 -12.21 -2.51 4.77
C ALA A 123 -11.52 -1.27 5.35
N PHE A 124 -10.76 -1.42 6.43
CA PHE A 124 -10.02 -0.31 7.03
C PHE A 124 -8.94 0.23 6.08
N ASN A 125 -8.22 -0.64 5.38
CA ASN A 125 -7.23 -0.24 4.38
C ASN A 125 -7.86 0.59 3.26
N THR A 126 -9.05 0.20 2.78
CA THR A 126 -9.78 0.95 1.77
C THR A 126 -10.17 2.34 2.28
N ILE A 127 -10.72 2.43 3.49
CA ILE A 127 -11.10 3.71 4.10
C ILE A 127 -9.88 4.61 4.28
N PHE A 128 -8.77 4.06 4.78
CA PHE A 128 -7.52 4.79 4.95
C PHE A 128 -6.99 5.39 3.66
N ASN A 129 -6.91 4.58 2.60
CA ASN A 129 -6.43 5.02 1.31
C ASN A 129 -7.35 6.08 0.68
N LEU A 130 -8.67 5.99 0.88
CA LEU A 130 -9.62 7.03 0.47
C LEU A 130 -9.39 8.35 1.24
N ILE A 131 -9.14 8.29 2.54
CA ILE A 131 -8.81 9.47 3.36
C ILE A 131 -7.50 10.11 2.87
N LEU A 132 -6.45 9.32 2.66
CA LEU A 132 -5.16 9.82 2.16
C LEU A 132 -5.32 10.49 0.80
N PHE A 133 -6.09 9.88 -0.11
CA PHE A 133 -6.36 10.47 -1.42
C PHE A 133 -7.13 11.77 -1.30
N ARG A 134 -8.13 11.84 -0.41
CA ARG A 134 -8.87 13.09 -0.16
C ARG A 134 -7.93 14.18 0.35
N VAL A 135 -7.09 13.88 1.33
CA VAL A 135 -6.07 14.80 1.84
C VAL A 135 -5.15 15.25 0.72
N TYR A 136 -4.57 14.32 -0.05
CA TYR A 136 -3.71 14.65 -1.20
C TYR A 136 -4.42 15.56 -2.20
N SER A 137 -5.67 15.25 -2.57
CA SER A 137 -6.45 16.02 -3.55
C SER A 137 -6.70 17.47 -3.10
N LEU A 138 -6.81 17.73 -1.80
CA LEU A 138 -7.00 19.07 -1.23
C LEU A 138 -5.72 19.92 -1.32
N PHE A 139 -4.54 19.29 -1.34
CA PHE A 139 -3.24 19.98 -1.39
C PHE A 139 -2.59 19.96 -2.78
N SER A 140 -3.15 19.20 -3.73
CA SER A 140 -2.61 19.05 -5.09
C SER A 140 -3.39 19.81 -6.18
N GLY A 141 -4.50 20.46 -5.81
CA GLY A 141 -5.24 21.39 -6.66
C GLY A 141 -4.76 22.83 -6.46
#